data_AF-A0A453SNH7-F1
#
_entry.id   AF-A0A453SNH7-F1
#
_cell.length_a   1.000
_cell.length_b   1.000
_cell.length_c   1.000
_cell.angle_alpha   90.00
_cell.angle_beta   90.00
_cell.angle_gamma   90.00
#
_symmetry.space_group_name_H-M   'P 1'
#
loop_
_entity.id
_entity.type
_entity.pdbx_description
1 polymer ?
#
loop_
_entity_poly.entity_id
_entity_poly.type
_entity_poly.pdbx_seq_one_letter_code
_entity_poly.pdbx_strand_id
1 'polypeptide(L)'
;KLKAKLEMVEALGEIEIATKLLEDDSSDQEDPLYARYKQLHCDFTPLEVHSKEYSMIKTYLTNTHGKTHSGYTIDILQMFKVSRHGETERFQKFASAGNRMLLWHGSRLSNWAGIFSQGLRIAPPEAPVTGYMFGKGVYFADMFSKSANYCYASQTSRSGVLLLCEVALGDMNELLNAKYDADNLPKGKLR
;
A
#
# COMPACT_ATOMS: atom_id res chain seq x y z
N LYS A 1 19.64 8.53 6.96
CA LYS A 1 19.63 8.07 8.38
C LYS A 1 18.27 8.25 9.03
N LEU A 2 17.66 9.44 8.99
CA LEU A 2 16.34 9.69 9.60
C LEU A 2 15.19 8.87 8.97
N LYS A 3 15.04 8.87 7.63
CA LYS A 3 14.01 8.08 6.92
C LYS A 3 13.99 6.61 7.37
N ALA A 4 15.16 5.97 7.41
CA ALA A 4 15.28 4.57 7.86
C ALA A 4 14.84 4.35 9.32
N LYS A 5 14.97 5.36 10.19
CA LYS A 5 14.48 5.29 11.57
C LYS A 5 12.96 5.45 11.64
N LEU A 6 12.36 6.30 10.79
CA LEU A 6 10.90 6.43 10.69
C LEU A 6 10.28 5.14 10.18
N GLU A 7 10.82 4.58 9.09
CA GLU A 7 10.35 3.30 8.54
C GLU A 7 10.46 2.15 9.56
N MET A 8 11.47 2.19 10.44
CA MET A 8 11.61 1.23 11.54
C MET A 8 10.51 1.42 12.58
N VAL A 9 10.19 2.65 12.97
CA VAL A 9 9.11 2.96 13.92
C VAL A 9 7.74 2.59 13.35
N GLU A 10 7.49 2.90 12.08
CA GLU A 10 6.28 2.50 11.36
C GLU A 10 6.15 0.97 11.36
N ALA A 11 7.21 0.24 11.00
CA ALA A 11 7.18 -1.22 11.03
C ALA A 11 6.93 -1.80 12.42
N LEU A 12 7.48 -1.20 13.49
CA LEU A 12 7.20 -1.61 14.86
C LEU A 12 5.73 -1.41 15.24
N GLY A 13 5.12 -0.29 14.83
CA GLY A 13 3.69 -0.05 15.05
C GLY A 13 2.80 -1.05 14.31
N GLU A 14 3.17 -1.42 13.07
CA GLU A 14 2.45 -2.47 12.32
C GLU A 14 2.60 -3.85 12.96
N ILE A 15 3.78 -4.17 13.51
CA ILE A 15 4.01 -5.41 14.27
C ILE A 15 3.16 -5.44 15.53
N GLU A 16 3.08 -4.33 16.28
CA GLU A 16 2.24 -4.23 17.48
C GLU A 16 0.75 -4.51 17.14
N ILE A 17 0.26 -3.92 16.04
CA ILE A 17 -1.10 -4.18 15.56
C ILE A 17 -1.27 -5.65 15.21
N ALA A 18 -0.34 -6.22 14.45
CA ALA A 18 -0.39 -7.63 14.09
C ALA A 18 -0.40 -8.54 15.32
N THR A 19 0.41 -8.24 16.34
CA THR A 19 0.43 -8.98 17.61
C THR A 19 -0.90 -8.87 18.35
N LYS A 20 -1.51 -7.67 18.42
CA LYS A 20 -2.82 -7.48 19.04
C LYS A 20 -3.92 -8.27 18.33
N LEU A 21 -3.91 -8.31 16.99
CA LEU A 21 -4.84 -9.15 16.22
C LEU A 21 -4.67 -10.63 16.61
N LEU A 22 -3.42 -11.10 16.76
CA LEU A 22 -3.13 -12.48 17.17
C LEU A 22 -3.53 -12.83 18.61
N GLU A 23 -3.65 -11.85 19.51
CA GLU A 23 -4.01 -12.06 20.92
C GLU A 23 -5.52 -12.17 21.16
N ASP A 24 -6.35 -11.60 20.29
CA ASP A 24 -7.82 -11.54 20.39
C ASP A 24 -8.53 -12.88 20.01
N ASP A 25 -7.84 -14.01 20.11
CA ASP A 25 -8.41 -15.34 19.82
C ASP A 25 -9.42 -15.76 20.90
N SER A 26 -10.69 -15.42 20.67
CA SER A 26 -11.83 -16.06 21.32
C SER A 26 -11.88 -17.55 20.94
N SER A 27 -11.90 -18.39 21.97
CA SER A 27 -11.54 -19.81 21.96
C SER A 27 -12.51 -20.79 21.28
N ASP A 28 -13.26 -20.41 20.24
CA ASP A 28 -14.35 -21.24 19.68
C ASP A 28 -14.37 -21.37 18.13
N GLN A 29 -13.29 -21.07 17.40
CA GLN A 29 -13.21 -21.33 15.95
C GLN A 29 -12.37 -22.58 15.59
N GLU A 30 -12.88 -23.41 14.66
CA GLU A 30 -12.21 -24.66 14.22
C GLU A 30 -10.90 -24.43 13.43
N ASP A 31 -10.73 -23.28 12.75
CA ASP A 31 -9.52 -22.95 11.99
C ASP A 31 -8.89 -21.60 12.45
N PRO A 32 -7.76 -21.63 13.17
CA PRO A 32 -7.03 -20.44 13.60
C PRO A 32 -6.60 -19.51 12.46
N LEU A 33 -6.33 -20.04 11.26
CA LEU A 33 -5.96 -19.21 10.11
C LEU A 33 -7.17 -18.42 9.61
N TYR A 34 -8.34 -19.05 9.59
CA TYR A 34 -9.58 -18.39 9.21
C TYR A 34 -10.00 -17.32 10.21
N ALA A 35 -9.83 -17.58 11.52
CA ALA A 35 -10.06 -16.59 12.57
C ALA A 35 -9.21 -15.32 12.34
N ARG A 36 -7.90 -15.50 12.10
CA ARG A 36 -6.97 -14.41 11.79
C ARG A 36 -7.32 -13.68 10.51
N TYR A 37 -7.72 -14.40 9.47
CA TYR A 37 -8.20 -13.81 8.23
C TYR A 37 -9.41 -12.90 8.49
N LYS A 38 -10.36 -13.32 9.33
CA LYS A 38 -11.55 -12.52 9.66
C LYS A 38 -11.22 -11.23 10.43
N GLN A 39 -10.22 -11.27 11.30
CA GLN A 39 -9.75 -10.07 12.03
C GLN A 39 -9.14 -9.02 11.09
N LEU A 40 -8.74 -9.38 9.87
CA LEU A 40 -8.29 -8.39 8.88
C LEU A 40 -9.43 -7.53 8.34
N HIS A 41 -10.71 -7.92 8.53
CA HIS A 41 -11.87 -7.18 7.98
C HIS A 41 -11.68 -6.79 6.50
N CYS A 42 -11.09 -7.71 5.74
CA CYS A 42 -10.64 -7.48 4.39
C CYS A 42 -10.78 -8.78 3.59
N ASP A 43 -11.56 -8.72 2.52
CA ASP A 43 -11.81 -9.89 1.68
C ASP A 43 -10.78 -10.00 0.57
N PHE A 44 -10.27 -11.22 0.36
CA PHE A 44 -9.30 -11.54 -0.69
C PHE A 44 -9.90 -12.60 -1.61
N THR A 45 -10.15 -12.22 -2.86
CA THR A 45 -10.63 -13.15 -3.89
C THR A 45 -9.50 -13.42 -4.89
N PRO A 46 -9.03 -14.67 -5.04
CA PRO A 46 -8.02 -15.00 -6.04
C PRO A 46 -8.49 -14.58 -7.43
N LEU A 47 -7.61 -13.92 -8.19
CA LEU A 47 -7.90 -13.49 -9.55
C LEU A 47 -7.54 -14.60 -10.53
N GLU A 48 -8.47 -14.94 -11.42
CA GLU A 48 -8.23 -15.99 -12.42
C GLU A 48 -7.12 -15.59 -13.40
N VAL A 49 -6.15 -16.48 -13.61
CA VAL A 49 -4.94 -16.27 -14.43
C VAL A 49 -5.26 -15.91 -15.89
N HIS A 50 -6.39 -16.38 -16.41
CA HIS A 50 -6.81 -16.12 -17.80
C HIS A 50 -7.82 -14.96 -17.93
N SER A 51 -8.09 -14.25 -16.84
CA SER A 51 -8.97 -13.08 -16.89
C SER A 51 -8.32 -11.90 -17.61
N LYS A 52 -9.18 -11.02 -18.15
CA LYS A 52 -8.75 -9.75 -18.74
C LYS A 52 -8.03 -8.86 -17.72
N GLU A 53 -8.51 -8.87 -16.48
CA GLU A 53 -7.94 -8.09 -15.37
C GLU A 53 -6.52 -8.57 -15.03
N TYR A 54 -6.31 -9.89 -14.93
CA TYR A 54 -4.97 -10.45 -14.70
C TYR A 54 -4.00 -10.03 -15.81
N SER A 55 -4.44 -10.15 -17.06
CA SER A 55 -3.63 -9.79 -18.23
C SER A 55 -3.28 -8.30 -18.23
N MET A 56 -4.25 -7.43 -17.91
CA MET A 56 -4.03 -5.98 -17.80
C MET A 56 -3.01 -5.64 -16.71
N ILE A 57 -3.15 -6.22 -15.51
CA ILE A 57 -2.23 -5.98 -14.39
C ILE A 57 -0.82 -6.50 -14.73
N LYS A 58 -0.71 -7.69 -15.33
CA LYS A 58 0.57 -8.26 -15.76
C LYS A 58 1.25 -7.40 -16.82
N THR A 59 0.49 -6.87 -17.78
CA THR A 59 1.00 -5.91 -18.78
C THR A 59 1.44 -4.61 -18.10
N TYR A 60 0.65 -4.08 -17.18
CA TYR A 60 0.99 -2.85 -16.45
C TYR A 60 2.29 -3.00 -15.66
N LEU A 61 2.43 -4.10 -14.92
CA LEU A 61 3.66 -4.46 -14.19
C LEU A 61 4.87 -4.53 -15.13
N THR A 62 4.76 -5.28 -16.23
CA THR A 62 5.86 -5.45 -17.20
C THR A 62 6.28 -4.10 -17.82
N ASN A 63 5.30 -3.31 -18.27
CA ASN A 63 5.56 -2.04 -18.94
C ASN A 63 6.16 -0.98 -18.01
N THR A 64 5.92 -1.10 -16.71
CA THR A 64 6.35 -0.12 -15.71
C THR A 64 7.46 -0.62 -14.80
N HIS A 65 8.17 -1.66 -15.24
CA HIS A 65 9.47 -2.00 -14.70
C HIS A 65 10.51 -0.99 -15.20
N GLY A 66 10.84 -0.01 -14.35
CA GLY A 66 11.81 1.04 -14.65
C GLY A 66 13.19 0.50 -15.06
N LYS A 67 13.76 1.05 -16.14
CA LYS A 67 15.02 0.59 -16.74
C LYS A 67 16.24 0.67 -15.81
N THR A 68 16.21 1.58 -14.84
CA THR A 68 17.26 1.75 -13.83
C THR A 68 17.16 0.75 -12.68
N HIS A 69 16.06 0.00 -12.57
CA HIS A 69 15.84 -1.05 -11.57
C HIS A 69 16.08 -2.44 -12.16
N SER A 70 17.17 -2.60 -12.90
CA SER A 70 17.54 -3.85 -13.62
C SER A 70 18.17 -4.92 -12.73
N GLY A 71 18.38 -4.64 -11.43
CA GLY A 71 19.01 -5.56 -10.48
C GLY A 71 18.16 -6.76 -10.06
N TYR A 72 16.91 -6.86 -10.52
CA TYR A 72 16.03 -7.98 -10.24
C TYR A 72 14.96 -8.17 -11.33
N THR A 73 14.47 -9.40 -11.43
CA THR A 73 13.23 -9.76 -12.12
C THR A 73 12.20 -10.22 -11.10
N ILE A 74 10.99 -10.51 -11.56
CA ILE A 74 9.82 -10.74 -10.71
C ILE A 74 8.95 -11.80 -11.36
N ASP A 75 8.54 -12.76 -10.54
CA ASP A 75 7.56 -13.77 -10.89
C ASP A 75 6.29 -13.49 -10.11
N ILE A 76 5.17 -13.40 -10.82
CA ILE A 76 3.86 -13.20 -10.21
C ILE A 76 3.41 -14.54 -9.65
N LEU A 77 3.40 -14.67 -8.32
CA LEU A 77 2.98 -15.90 -7.64
C LEU A 77 1.46 -16.03 -7.57
N GLN A 78 0.78 -14.94 -7.19
CA GLN A 78 -0.67 -14.90 -7.07
C GLN A 78 -1.16 -13.46 -7.17
N MET A 79 -2.36 -13.27 -7.71
CA MET A 79 -3.07 -12.00 -7.69
C MET A 79 -4.38 -12.17 -6.92
N PHE A 80 -4.72 -11.18 -6.11
CA PHE A 80 -5.97 -11.15 -5.36
C PHE A 80 -6.68 -9.83 -5.62
N LYS A 81 -7.99 -9.90 -5.86
CA LYS A 81 -8.86 -8.75 -5.69
C LYS A 81 -9.08 -8.55 -4.19
N VAL A 82 -8.85 -7.33 -3.74
CA VAL A 82 -8.92 -6.96 -2.33
C VAL A 82 -10.15 -6.06 -2.11
N SER A 83 -10.95 -6.36 -1.09
CA SER A 83 -12.12 -5.56 -0.70
C SER A 83 -12.12 -5.35 0.80
N ARG A 84 -11.63 -4.21 1.25
CA ARG A 84 -11.57 -3.87 2.68
C ARG A 84 -12.90 -3.30 3.16
N HIS A 85 -13.38 -3.76 4.31
CA HIS A 85 -14.70 -3.39 4.81
C HIS A 85 -14.81 -1.87 5.06
N GLY A 86 -15.89 -1.27 4.56
CA GLY A 86 -16.16 0.16 4.64
C GLY A 86 -15.36 1.05 3.67
N GLU A 87 -14.42 0.50 2.89
CA GLU A 87 -13.54 1.31 2.04
C GLU A 87 -14.27 1.87 0.83
N THR A 88 -15.15 1.08 0.20
CA THR A 88 -16.00 1.53 -0.91
C THR A 88 -16.91 2.69 -0.48
N GLU A 89 -17.54 2.59 0.68
CA GLU A 89 -18.41 3.62 1.23
C GLU A 89 -17.62 4.90 1.56
N ARG A 90 -16.42 4.77 2.15
CA ARG A 90 -15.53 5.90 2.42
C ARG A 90 -15.01 6.54 1.13
N PHE A 91 -14.82 5.76 0.06
CA PHE A 91 -14.35 6.24 -1.23
C PHE A 91 -15.46 6.94 -2.03
N GLN A 92 -16.74 6.62 -1.78
CA GLN A 92 -17.88 7.15 -2.52
C GLN A 92 -17.93 8.69 -2.57
N LYS A 93 -17.47 9.38 -1.51
CA LYS A 93 -17.38 10.85 -1.48
C LYS A 93 -16.41 11.44 -2.52
N PHE A 94 -15.52 10.61 -3.05
CA PHE A 94 -14.54 10.94 -4.10
C PHE A 94 -14.89 10.31 -5.46
N ALA A 95 -16.03 9.62 -5.59
CA ALA A 95 -16.41 8.94 -6.83
C ALA A 95 -16.55 9.91 -8.02
N SER A 96 -16.92 11.17 -7.76
CA SER A 96 -17.01 12.24 -8.75
C SER A 96 -15.72 13.03 -8.92
N ALA A 97 -14.65 12.71 -8.18
CA ALA A 97 -13.36 13.37 -8.37
C ALA A 97 -12.81 13.02 -9.76
N GLY A 98 -12.35 14.04 -10.48
CA GLY A 98 -11.59 13.82 -11.72
C GLY A 98 -10.26 13.12 -11.43
N ASN A 99 -9.60 12.63 -12.50
CA ASN A 99 -8.26 12.02 -12.43
C ASN A 99 -8.15 10.88 -11.41
N ARG A 100 -8.91 9.79 -11.66
CA ARG A 100 -8.77 8.54 -10.91
C ARG A 100 -7.75 7.66 -11.60
N MET A 101 -6.77 7.19 -10.85
CA MET A 101 -5.67 6.38 -11.36
C MET A 101 -5.52 5.11 -10.55
N LEU A 102 -5.07 4.05 -11.21
CA LEU A 102 -4.70 2.80 -10.57
C LEU A 102 -3.18 2.82 -10.33
N LEU A 103 -2.73 2.91 -9.08
CA LEU A 103 -1.33 3.17 -8.73
C LEU A 103 -0.76 2.16 -7.73
N TRP A 104 0.55 1.93 -7.83
CA TRP A 104 1.28 0.94 -7.02
C TRP A 104 1.67 1.48 -5.65
N HIS A 105 1.49 0.68 -4.62
CA HIS A 105 2.06 0.87 -3.29
C HIS A 105 2.83 -0.38 -2.86
N GLY A 106 4.05 -0.19 -2.36
CA GLY A 106 4.88 -1.27 -1.83
C GLY A 106 5.25 -0.97 -0.38
N SER A 107 5.32 -2.02 0.43
CA SER A 107 5.62 -1.93 1.87
C SER A 107 6.29 -3.21 2.35
N ARG A 108 6.97 -3.13 3.50
CA ARG A 108 7.62 -4.29 4.14
C ARG A 108 6.60 -5.38 4.43
N LEU A 109 7.03 -6.65 4.39
CA LEU A 109 6.13 -7.77 4.62
C LEU A 109 5.43 -7.72 5.99
N SER A 110 6.12 -7.20 7.02
CA SER A 110 5.60 -7.00 8.38
C SER A 110 4.39 -6.06 8.45
N ASN A 111 4.20 -5.20 7.44
CA ASN A 111 3.23 -4.11 7.52
C ASN A 111 1.84 -4.52 6.99
N TRP A 112 1.73 -5.64 6.29
CA TRP A 112 0.50 -5.97 5.55
C TRP A 112 -0.69 -6.33 6.43
N ALA A 113 -0.47 -6.96 7.60
CA ALA A 113 -1.57 -7.26 8.52
C ALA A 113 -2.27 -5.97 9.00
N GLY A 114 -1.50 -4.94 9.36
CA GLY A 114 -2.07 -3.65 9.76
C GLY A 114 -2.62 -2.84 8.58
N ILE A 115 -1.98 -2.89 7.40
CA ILE A 115 -2.52 -2.27 6.18
C ILE A 115 -3.87 -2.88 5.78
N PHE A 116 -4.04 -4.20 5.85
CA PHE A 116 -5.31 -4.83 5.49
C PHE A 116 -6.40 -4.60 6.53
N SER A 117 -6.06 -4.63 7.83
CA SER A 117 -7.02 -4.36 8.90
C SER A 117 -7.44 -2.90 9.02
N GLN A 118 -6.53 -1.95 8.81
CA GLN A 118 -6.78 -0.53 9.09
C GLN A 118 -6.76 0.37 7.84
N GLY A 119 -6.26 -0.13 6.72
CA GLY A 119 -6.00 0.65 5.51
C GLY A 119 -4.64 1.35 5.53
N LEU A 120 -4.31 2.03 4.43
CA LEU A 120 -3.12 2.88 4.35
C LEU A 120 -3.32 4.13 5.21
N ARG A 121 -2.41 4.38 6.15
CA ARG A 121 -2.49 5.47 7.14
C ARG A 121 -1.44 6.53 6.87
N ILE A 122 -1.80 7.78 7.17
CA ILE A 122 -0.86 8.90 7.17
C ILE A 122 -0.03 8.82 8.46
N ALA A 123 1.26 9.12 8.35
CA ALA A 123 2.15 9.19 9.50
C ALA A 123 1.60 10.13 10.59
N PRO A 124 1.76 9.79 11.88
CA PRO A 124 1.18 10.56 12.97
C PRO A 124 1.83 11.95 13.10
N PRO A 125 1.18 12.96 13.72
CA PRO A 125 1.69 14.33 13.84
C PRO A 125 3.08 14.44 14.47
N GLU A 126 3.42 13.53 15.36
CA GLU A 126 4.69 13.47 16.11
C GLU A 126 5.87 13.00 15.24
N ALA A 127 5.59 12.32 14.12
CA ALA A 127 6.64 11.84 13.21
C ALA A 127 7.38 13.03 12.54
N PRO A 128 8.72 13.03 12.49
CA PRO A 128 9.49 14.03 11.74
C PRO A 128 9.09 14.16 10.26
N VAL A 129 8.79 15.38 9.83
CA VAL A 129 8.34 15.67 8.44
C VAL A 129 9.47 15.46 7.41
N THR A 130 10.72 15.66 7.80
CA THR A 130 11.90 15.59 6.91
C THR A 130 12.19 14.20 6.33
N GLY A 131 11.47 13.17 6.77
CA GLY A 131 11.50 11.83 6.16
C GLY A 131 10.57 11.63 4.97
N TYR A 132 9.63 12.55 4.74
CA TYR A 132 8.59 12.44 3.72
C TYR A 132 8.80 13.53 2.65
N MET A 133 9.20 13.12 1.44
CA MET A 133 9.66 14.03 0.39
C MET A 133 8.66 15.15 0.02
N PHE A 134 7.37 14.88 0.20
CA PHE A 134 6.25 15.78 -0.09
C PHE A 134 5.27 15.92 1.08
N GLY A 135 5.77 15.86 2.32
CA GLY A 135 4.94 15.94 3.53
C GLY A 135 4.25 14.62 3.88
N LYS A 136 3.47 14.62 4.95
CA LYS A 136 2.85 13.38 5.45
C LYS A 136 1.63 13.05 4.59
N GLY A 137 1.66 11.87 4.00
CA GLY A 137 0.59 11.40 3.13
C GLY A 137 0.77 9.93 2.78
N VAL A 138 -0.13 9.41 1.96
CA VAL A 138 -0.01 8.07 1.40
C VAL A 138 0.68 8.19 0.03
N TYR A 139 1.77 7.45 -0.14
CA TYR A 139 2.62 7.54 -1.33
C TYR A 139 2.34 6.40 -2.30
N PHE A 140 2.18 6.75 -3.57
CA PHE A 140 1.98 5.81 -4.67
C PHE A 140 2.98 6.07 -5.80
N ALA A 141 3.13 5.11 -6.71
CA ALA A 141 3.86 5.28 -7.95
C ALA A 141 3.09 4.68 -9.14
N ASP A 142 3.23 5.31 -10.29
CA ASP A 142 2.83 4.76 -11.59
C ASP A 142 3.82 3.70 -12.08
N MET A 143 5.07 3.73 -11.60
CA MET A 143 6.11 2.77 -11.90
C MET A 143 6.14 1.61 -10.89
N PHE A 144 5.80 0.40 -11.34
CA PHE A 144 5.82 -0.81 -10.52
C PHE A 144 7.13 -0.94 -9.72
N SER A 145 8.29 -0.86 -10.40
CA SER A 145 9.57 -1.18 -9.75
C SER A 145 10.00 -0.13 -8.74
N LYS A 146 9.46 1.10 -8.82
CA LYS A 146 9.67 2.13 -7.78
C LYS A 146 8.97 1.74 -6.48
N SER A 147 7.73 1.26 -6.56
CA SER A 147 7.00 0.75 -5.40
C SER A 147 7.57 -0.58 -4.89
N ALA A 148 7.99 -1.48 -5.77
CA ALA A 148 8.58 -2.77 -5.39
C ALA A 148 9.86 -2.62 -4.55
N ASN A 149 10.65 -1.57 -4.76
CA ASN A 149 11.83 -1.30 -3.93
C ASN A 149 11.48 -1.03 -2.45
N TYR A 150 10.24 -0.64 -2.14
CA TYR A 150 9.76 -0.48 -0.76
C TYR A 150 9.31 -1.78 -0.10
N CYS A 151 9.29 -2.91 -0.82
CA CYS A 151 9.05 -4.22 -0.24
C CYS A 151 10.26 -4.75 0.55
N TYR A 152 11.45 -4.18 0.33
CA TYR A 152 12.70 -4.62 0.97
C TYR A 152 13.01 -6.12 0.81
N ALA A 153 12.63 -6.70 -0.34
CA ALA A 153 12.98 -8.07 -0.69
C ALA A 153 14.50 -8.24 -0.80
N SER A 154 14.99 -9.44 -0.46
CA SER A 154 16.41 -9.78 -0.46
C SER A 154 16.62 -11.22 -0.92
N GLN A 155 17.88 -11.64 -1.07
CA GLN A 155 18.18 -13.03 -1.43
C GLN A 155 17.70 -14.04 -0.38
N THR A 156 17.62 -13.64 0.89
CA THR A 156 17.14 -14.45 2.01
C THR A 156 15.63 -14.36 2.22
N SER A 157 14.99 -13.28 1.76
CA SER A 157 13.54 -13.08 1.80
C SER A 157 13.05 -12.53 0.46
N ARG A 158 12.80 -13.42 -0.49
CA ARG A 158 12.54 -13.06 -1.90
C ARG A 158 11.08 -12.66 -2.18
N SER A 159 10.16 -13.05 -1.30
CA SER A 159 8.75 -12.73 -1.46
C SER A 159 8.44 -11.29 -1.04
N GLY A 160 7.63 -10.62 -1.84
CA GLY A 160 7.08 -9.31 -1.54
C GLY A 160 5.60 -9.27 -1.90
N VAL A 161 4.88 -8.36 -1.25
CA VAL A 161 3.50 -8.03 -1.58
C VAL A 161 3.47 -6.59 -2.06
N LEU A 162 2.67 -6.32 -3.09
CA LEU A 162 2.38 -4.98 -3.58
C LEU A 162 0.86 -4.81 -3.65
N LEU A 163 0.42 -3.58 -3.45
CA LEU A 163 -0.96 -3.18 -3.59
C LEU A 163 -1.12 -2.31 -4.84
N LEU A 164 -2.24 -2.49 -5.52
CA LEU A 164 -2.64 -1.67 -6.65
C LEU A 164 -3.97 -1.01 -6.28
N CYS A 165 -3.96 0.31 -6.09
CA CYS A 165 -5.08 1.06 -5.51
C CYS A 165 -5.72 1.99 -6.54
N GLU A 166 -7.05 2.08 -6.54
CA GLU A 166 -7.73 3.22 -7.15
C GLU A 166 -7.53 4.46 -6.27
N VAL A 167 -6.88 5.48 -6.83
CA VAL A 167 -6.54 6.72 -6.13
C VAL A 167 -7.23 7.87 -6.85
N ALA A 168 -8.08 8.59 -6.13
CA ALA A 168 -8.70 9.83 -6.59
C ALA A 168 -7.71 10.99 -6.40
N LEU A 169 -6.98 11.36 -7.45
CA LEU A 169 -5.97 12.41 -7.38
C LEU A 169 -6.58 13.81 -7.45
N GLY A 170 -7.71 13.95 -8.15
CA GLY A 170 -8.33 15.25 -8.38
C GLY A 170 -7.41 16.19 -9.16
N ASP A 171 -7.53 17.48 -8.85
CA ASP A 171 -6.63 18.51 -9.37
C ASP A 171 -5.27 18.45 -8.65
N MET A 172 -4.19 18.23 -9.40
CA MET A 172 -2.87 17.93 -8.84
C MET A 172 -2.06 19.20 -8.54
N ASN A 173 -1.30 19.20 -7.45
CA ASN A 173 -0.28 20.21 -7.18
C ASN A 173 1.09 19.69 -7.62
N GLU A 174 1.48 20.00 -8.85
CA GLU A 174 2.71 19.49 -9.45
C GLU A 174 3.96 20.18 -8.89
N LEU A 175 4.94 19.39 -8.47
CA LEU A 175 6.17 19.87 -7.85
C LEU A 175 7.39 19.21 -8.52
N LEU A 176 8.38 20.01 -8.91
CA LEU A 176 9.62 19.53 -9.52
C LEU A 176 10.67 19.11 -8.48
N ASN A 177 10.65 19.73 -7.30
CA ASN A 177 11.62 19.51 -6.23
C ASN A 177 10.91 19.08 -4.96
N ALA A 178 11.63 18.34 -4.10
CA ALA A 178 11.14 17.93 -2.80
C ALA A 178 10.67 19.15 -1.98
N LYS A 179 9.50 19.02 -1.37
CA LYS A 179 8.86 20.07 -0.56
C LYS A 179 8.20 19.41 0.64
N TYR A 180 8.90 19.42 1.77
CA TYR A 180 8.51 18.67 2.96
C TYR A 180 7.18 19.13 3.59
N ASP A 181 6.70 20.32 3.28
CA ASP A 181 5.44 20.89 3.75
C ASP A 181 4.34 20.89 2.66
N ALA A 182 4.48 20.04 1.62
CA ALA A 182 3.53 19.97 0.51
C ALA A 182 2.16 19.37 0.88
N ASP A 183 2.02 18.80 2.07
CA ASP A 183 0.75 18.44 2.69
C ASP A 183 -0.10 19.68 3.07
N ASN A 184 0.52 20.87 3.14
CA ASN A 184 -0.19 22.14 3.15
C ASN A 184 -0.67 22.50 1.73
N LEU A 185 -1.71 21.79 1.29
CA LEU A 185 -2.25 21.91 -0.06
C LEU A 185 -2.76 23.33 -0.39
N PRO A 186 -2.51 23.83 -1.62
CA PRO A 186 -3.13 25.04 -2.13
C PRO A 186 -4.67 24.98 -2.09
N LYS A 187 -5.31 26.15 -2.03
CA LYS A 187 -6.78 26.25 -2.02
C LYS A 187 -7.39 25.55 -3.25
N GLY A 188 -8.40 24.72 -3.01
CA GLY A 188 -9.14 24.01 -4.07
C GLY A 188 -8.61 22.61 -4.41
N LYS A 189 -7.44 22.22 -3.90
CA LYS A 189 -6.91 20.86 -4.07
C LYS A 189 -7.61 19.88 -3.12
N LEU A 190 -7.80 18.63 -3.58
CA LEU A 190 -8.49 17.58 -2.83
C LEU A 190 -7.68 17.15 -1.60
N ARG A 191 -8.35 16.97 -0.45
CA ARG A 191 -7.79 16.42 0.79
C ARG A 191 -8.39 15.06 1.12
#